data_AF-A0A960Q0A0-F1
#
_entry.id   AF-A0A960Q0A0-F1
#
_cell.length_a   1.000
_cell.length_b   1.000
_cell.length_c   1.000
_cell.angle_alpha   90.00
_cell.angle_beta   90.00
_cell.angle_gamma   90.00
#
_symmetry.space_group_name_H-M   'P 1'
#
loop_
_entity.id
_entity.type
_entity.pdbx_description
1 polymer ?
#
loop_
_entity_poly.entity_id
_entity_poly.type
_entity_poly.pdbx_seq_one_letter_code
_entity_poly.pdbx_strand_id
1 'polypeptide(L)' 'MLDVSQEENYLACSSETRSEIVVPLLHEGRVIGQIDVDSHRAGHFGEPERLFLEELCRIACPVFLA' A
#
# COMPACT_ATOMS: atom_id res chain seq x y z
N MET A 1 -9.14 -6.09 -4.15
CA MET A 1 -9.72 -4.75 -3.94
C MET A 1 -10.55 -4.32 -5.15
N LEU A 2 -11.28 -3.19 -5.10
CA LEU A 2 -12.08 -2.64 -6.21
C LEU A 2 -11.24 -1.66 -7.07
N ASP A 3 -11.89 -0.99 -8.02
CA ASP A 3 -11.26 -0.03 -8.93
C ASP A 3 -11.22 1.39 -8.34
N VAL A 4 -10.03 1.86 -7.95
CA VAL A 4 -9.88 3.15 -7.25
C VAL A 4 -10.18 4.37 -8.13
N SER A 5 -10.13 4.24 -9.46
CA SER A 5 -10.46 5.35 -10.36
C SER A 5 -11.94 5.76 -10.31
N GLN A 6 -12.78 4.95 -9.66
CA GLN A 6 -14.21 5.20 -9.48
C GLN A 6 -14.53 5.80 -8.10
N GLU A 7 -13.54 5.98 -7.24
CA GLU A 7 -13.71 6.48 -5.88
C GLU A 7 -13.55 8.02 -5.85
N GLU A 8 -14.58 8.74 -5.44
CA GLU A 8 -14.61 10.22 -5.49
C GLU A 8 -13.59 10.88 -4.56
N ASN A 9 -13.17 10.19 -3.50
CA ASN A 9 -12.22 10.66 -2.50
C ASN A 9 -10.80 10.13 -2.72
N TYR A 10 -10.52 9.55 -3.89
CA TYR A 10 -9.20 9.03 -4.23
C TYR A 10 -8.29 10.12 -4.81
N LEU A 11 -7.07 10.23 -4.26
CA LEU A 11 -6.05 11.14 -4.75
C LEU A 11 -4.99 10.35 -5.52
N ALA A 12 -5.15 10.30 -6.83
CA ALA A 12 -4.27 9.50 -7.68
C ALA A 12 -2.88 10.14 -7.83
N CYS A 13 -1.82 9.36 -7.60
CA CYS A 13 -0.46 9.70 -8.00
C CYS A 13 -0.26 9.57 -9.53
N SER A 14 -1.01 8.67 -10.16
CA SER A 14 -1.05 8.45 -11.61
C SER A 14 -2.49 8.32 -12.09
N SER A 15 -2.81 8.91 -13.25
CA SER A 15 -4.13 8.74 -13.88
C SER A 15 -4.40 7.30 -14.35
N GLU A 16 -3.38 6.45 -14.41
CA GLU A 16 -3.50 5.06 -14.83
C GLU A 16 -3.75 4.09 -13.67
N THR A 17 -3.74 4.55 -12.41
CA THR A 17 -4.01 3.66 -11.28
C THR A 17 -5.45 3.17 -11.30
N ARG A 18 -5.61 1.85 -11.25
CA ARG A 18 -6.89 1.13 -11.22
C ARG A 18 -7.05 0.28 -9.97
N SER A 19 -6.01 0.00 -9.21
CA SER A 19 -6.13 -0.41 -7.81
C SER A 19 -4.87 -0.01 -7.06
N GLU A 20 -4.99 0.18 -5.75
CA GLU A 20 -3.89 0.59 -4.88
C GLU A 20 -3.95 -0.23 -3.58
N ILE A 21 -2.80 -0.52 -3.00
CA ILE A 21 -2.69 -1.04 -1.62
C ILE A 21 -1.66 -0.22 -0.85
N VAL A 22 -2.08 0.25 0.33
CA VAL A 22 -1.23 0.99 1.25
C VAL A 22 -1.06 0.16 2.52
N VAL A 23 0.19 -0.15 2.87
CA VAL A 23 0.54 -0.90 4.07
C VAL A 23 1.40 -0.02 4.99
N PRO A 24 0.96 0.28 6.23
CA PRO A 24 1.69 1.14 7.13
C PRO A 24 2.92 0.44 7.71
N LEU A 25 4.04 1.15 7.81
CA LEU A 25 5.16 0.74 8.66
C LEU A 25 4.87 1.14 10.10
N LEU A 26 4.77 0.15 10.98
CA LEU A 26 4.48 0.33 12.39
C LEU A 26 5.74 0.14 13.24
N HIS A 27 5.99 1.08 14.15
CA HIS A 27 7.00 0.98 15.20
C HIS A 27 6.44 1.52 16.51
N GLU A 28 6.53 0.74 17.59
CA GLU A 28 6.00 1.09 18.92
C GLU A 28 4.53 1.57 18.91
N GLY A 29 3.70 0.95 18.07
CA GLY A 29 2.28 1.32 17.92
C GLY A 29 2.05 2.63 17.18
N ARG A 30 3.08 3.23 16.59
CA ARG A 30 3.00 4.46 15.78
C ARG A 30 3.28 4.13 14.32
N VAL A 31 2.59 4.83 13.43
CA VAL A 31 2.90 4.81 11.99
C VAL A 31 4.12 5.70 11.77
N ILE A 32 5.20 5.11 11.26
CA ILE A 32 6.46 5.81 10.95
C ILE A 32 6.67 5.99 9.43
N GLY A 33 5.81 5.38 8.62
CA GLY A 33 5.83 5.46 7.17
C GLY A 33 4.78 4.55 6.55
N GLN A 34 4.79 4.42 5.23
CA GLN A 34 3.93 3.50 4.49
C GLN A 34 4.66 2.96 3.26
N ILE A 35 4.29 1.75 2.85
CA ILE A 35 4.51 1.25 1.49
C ILE A 35 3.21 1.48 0.73
N ASP A 36 3.32 2.22 -0.36
CA ASP A 36 2.21 2.57 -1.25
C ASP A 36 2.48 1.95 -2.63
N VAL A 37 1.55 1.14 -3.13
CA VAL A 37 1.71 0.39 -4.38
C VAL A 37 0.49 0.54 -5.27
N ASP A 38 0.72 1.15 -6.42
CA ASP A 38 -0.26 1.30 -7.50
C ASP A 38 -0.26 0.09 -8.46
N SER A 39 -1.42 -0.17 -9.07
CA SER A 39 -1.56 -1.10 -10.19
C SER A 39 -2.49 -0.55 -11.26
N HIS A 40 -2.12 -0.73 -12.53
CA HIS A 40 -2.98 -0.40 -13.67
C HIS A 40 -4.08 -1.44 -13.89
N ARG A 41 -4.11 -2.52 -13.11
CA ARG A 41 -5.14 -3.56 -13.17
C ARG A 41 -6.10 -3.41 -12.01
N ALA A 42 -7.39 -3.33 -12.30
CA ALA A 42 -8.41 -3.32 -11.25
C ALA A 42 -8.38 -4.63 -10.45
N GLY A 43 -8.55 -4.52 -9.14
CA GLY A 43 -8.54 -5.66 -8.21
C GLY A 43 -7.26 -6.50 -8.22
N HIS A 44 -6.10 -5.89 -8.51
CA HIS A 44 -4.83 -6.60 -8.51
C HIS A 44 -4.45 -7.15 -7.13
N PHE A 45 -4.73 -6.39 -6.08
CA PHE A 45 -4.33 -6.74 -4.72
C PHE A 45 -5.37 -7.62 -4.02
N GLY A 46 -4.94 -8.82 -3.65
CA GLY A 46 -5.65 -9.78 -2.81
C GLY A 46 -4.89 -10.07 -1.52
N GLU A 47 -5.24 -11.20 -0.90
CA GLU A 47 -4.61 -11.63 0.35
C GLU A 47 -3.11 -11.96 0.22
N PRO A 48 -2.63 -12.65 -0.83
CA PRO A 48 -1.21 -12.94 -0.98
C PRO A 48 -0.36 -11.67 -1.08
N GLU A 49 -0.80 -10.67 -1.83
CA GLU A 49 -0.09 -9.40 -1.98
C GLU A 49 -0.06 -8.63 -0.66
N ARG A 50 -1.16 -8.62 0.10
CA ARG A 50 -1.21 -7.99 1.43
C ARG A 50 -0.20 -8.63 2.37
N LEU A 51 -0.21 -9.96 2.51
CA LEU A 51 0.69 -10.69 3.41
C LEU A 51 2.16 -10.46 3.04
N PHE A 52 2.47 -10.45 1.75
CA PHE A 52 3.81 -10.15 1.27
C PHE A 52 4.26 -8.73 1.63
N LEU A 53 3.40 -7.72 1.42
CA LEU A 53 3.72 -6.33 1.71
C LEU A 53 3.81 -6.04 3.23
N GLU A 54 3.00 -6.71 4.04
CA GLU A 54 3.10 -6.67 5.51
C GLU A 54 4.44 -7.22 5.99
N GLU A 55 4.87 -8.36 5.44
CA GLU A 55 6.17 -8.95 5.74
C GLU A 55 7.33 -8.06 5.27
N LEU A 56 7.19 -7.43 4.09
CA LEU A 56 8.15 -6.46 3.59
C LEU A 56 8.25 -5.24 4.53
N CYS A 57 7.12 -4.70 5.01
CA CYS A 57 7.11 -3.61 5.99
C CYS A 57 7.83 -4.00 7.28
N ARG A 58 7.64 -5.24 7.76
CA ARG A 58 8.32 -5.77 8.94
C ARG A 58 9.84 -5.82 8.77
N ILE A 59 10.31 -6.21 7.58
CA ILE A 59 11.74 -6.26 7.24
C ILE A 59 12.32 -4.86 7.03
N ALA A 60 11.56 -3.96 6.39
CA ALA A 60 12.00 -2.62 6.07
C ALA A 60 11.97 -1.66 7.27
N CYS A 61 11.11 -1.89 8.26
CA CYS A 61 10.91 -1.01 9.43
C CYS A 61 12.22 -0.54 10.10
N PRO A 62 13.22 -1.41 10.38
CA PRO A 62 14.49 -0.98 10.98
C PRO A 62 15.29 0.04 10.17
N VAL A 63 15.13 0.08 8.83
CA VAL A 63 15.86 1.01 7.95
C VAL A 63 15.44 2.45 8.20
N PHE A 64 14.21 2.69 8.66
CA PHE A 64 13.63 4.02 8.88
C PHE A 64 13.75 4.49 10.34
N LEU A 65 14.48 3.74 11.18
CA LEU A 65 14.69 4.02 12.60
C LEU A 65 16.13 4.47 12.91
N ALA A 66 16.94 4.71 11.86
CA ALA A 66 18.33 5.13 11.95
C ALA A 66 18.49 6.66 12.01
#